data_AF-L0AK20-F1
#
_entry.id   AF-L0AK20-F1
#
_cell.length_a   1.000
_cell.length_b   1.000
_cell.length_c   1.000
_cell.angle_alpha   90.00
_cell.angle_beta   90.00
_cell.angle_gamma   90.00
#
_symmetry.space_group_name_H-M   'P 1'
#
loop_
_entity.id
_entity.type
_entity.pdbx_description
1 polymer ?
#
loop_
_entity_poly.entity_id
_entity_poly.type
_entity_poly.pdbx_seq_one_letter_code
_entity_poly.pdbx_strand_id
1 'polypeptide(L)'
;MPARYSDRSVLFYVGTEIERMGESLDATEETMIDGIRLCGDVRRAGYDYDSIDSVAGACFYLACTRQDEPISLPDIADHARKSRKNIQHLSAKLMSELDIQPTPVEPDTYLDDGIEEFGFTEDQAAECFELLERGKERNRHSGFAPTTVAGAILYAVAQKHGLDIRQRDVADFVNKTPVSIRKSYKSFLELADDVPVDVLPPQTIDEAIATVQTAFSEHPAVYADDARNIASDADVGDNASLAGVAGGAYLSVAQTHGEGLTASDVSPVLGVGSQTIAKYNKRFDYEG
;
A
#
# COMPACT_ATOMS: atom_id res chain seq x y z
N MET A 1 -0.65 40.58 13.08
CA MET A 1 -1.85 39.82 13.48
C MET A 1 -2.60 39.43 12.22
N PRO A 2 -2.76 38.15 11.87
CA PRO A 2 -3.56 37.80 10.71
C PRO A 2 -5.04 38.03 11.06
N ALA A 3 -5.78 38.66 10.14
CA ALA A 3 -7.20 38.88 10.30
C ALA A 3 -7.91 37.52 10.46
N ARG A 4 -8.44 37.25 11.65
CA ARG A 4 -9.37 36.12 11.85
C ARG A 4 -10.66 36.48 11.15
N TYR A 5 -10.87 35.95 9.95
CA TYR A 5 -12.18 35.96 9.30
C TYR A 5 -13.22 35.38 10.25
N SER A 6 -14.41 35.97 10.27
CA SER A 6 -15.51 35.45 11.08
C SER A 6 -15.92 34.06 10.58
N ASP A 7 -16.43 33.19 11.47
CA ASP A 7 -16.94 31.86 11.09
C ASP A 7 -17.93 31.93 9.92
N ARG A 8 -18.75 32.98 9.91
CA ARG A 8 -19.74 33.24 8.87
C ARG A 8 -19.09 33.55 7.52
N SER A 9 -18.02 34.35 7.51
CA SER A 9 -17.30 34.72 6.28
C SER A 9 -16.66 33.51 5.61
N VAL A 10 -16.12 32.58 6.41
CA VAL A 10 -15.52 31.36 5.86
C VAL A 10 -16.58 30.40 5.37
N LEU A 11 -17.70 30.26 6.09
CA LEU A 11 -18.79 29.38 5.65
C LEU A 11 -19.37 29.83 4.30
N PHE A 12 -19.54 31.15 4.11
CA PHE A 12 -19.97 31.70 2.82
C PHE A 12 -18.98 31.40 1.70
N TYR A 13 -17.69 31.57 1.95
CA TYR A 13 -16.65 31.27 0.95
C TYR A 13 -16.70 29.81 0.52
N VAL A 14 -16.77 28.88 1.48
CA VAL A 14 -16.82 27.44 1.18
C VAL A 14 -18.10 27.08 0.44
N GLY A 15 -19.23 27.70 0.80
CA GLY A 15 -20.48 27.57 0.05
C GLY A 15 -20.30 27.91 -1.42
N THR A 16 -19.75 29.09 -1.69
CA THR A 16 -19.49 29.57 -3.06
C THR A 16 -18.50 28.67 -3.81
N GLU A 17 -17.46 28.16 -3.16
CA GLU A 17 -16.52 27.25 -3.83
C GLU A 17 -17.15 25.90 -4.18
N ILE A 18 -17.99 25.33 -3.31
CA ILE A 18 -18.71 24.08 -3.59
C ILE A 18 -19.74 24.29 -4.71
N GLU A 19 -20.53 25.36 -4.66
CA GLU A 19 -21.49 25.70 -5.72
C GLU A 19 -20.76 25.85 -7.07
N ARG A 20 -19.65 26.58 -7.09
CA ARG A 20 -18.83 26.76 -8.30
C ARG A 20 -18.30 25.42 -8.85
N MET A 21 -17.85 24.50 -7.98
CA MET A 21 -17.37 23.18 -8.40
C MET A 21 -18.54 22.32 -8.91
N GLY A 22 -19.65 22.29 -8.19
CA GLY A 22 -20.82 21.50 -8.54
C GLY A 22 -21.45 21.95 -9.85
N GLU A 23 -21.62 23.25 -10.06
CA GLU A 23 -22.11 23.79 -11.34
C GLU A 23 -21.19 23.45 -12.52
N SER A 24 -19.87 23.46 -12.31
CA SER A 24 -18.90 23.17 -13.37
C SER A 24 -18.76 21.69 -13.69
N LEU A 25 -19.15 20.82 -12.76
CA LEU A 25 -19.04 19.36 -12.86
C LEU A 25 -20.42 18.69 -12.95
N ASP A 26 -21.47 19.48 -13.23
CA ASP A 26 -22.86 19.05 -13.39
C ASP A 26 -23.43 18.26 -12.19
N ALA A 27 -22.97 18.59 -10.97
CA ALA A 27 -23.46 17.96 -9.74
C ALA A 27 -24.85 18.47 -9.34
N THR A 28 -25.66 17.61 -8.73
CA THR A 28 -26.98 18.00 -8.22
C THR A 28 -26.92 19.04 -7.09
N GLU A 29 -27.98 19.84 -6.97
CA GLU A 29 -28.15 20.77 -5.84
C GLU A 29 -28.10 20.06 -4.48
N GLU A 30 -28.62 18.84 -4.41
CA GLU A 30 -28.58 18.01 -3.19
C GLU A 30 -27.15 17.66 -2.79
N THR A 31 -26.31 17.23 -3.75
CA THR A 31 -24.87 16.98 -3.54
C THR A 31 -24.13 18.23 -3.08
N MET A 32 -24.40 19.39 -3.70
CA MET A 32 -23.79 20.66 -3.28
C MET A 32 -24.19 21.04 -1.84
N ILE A 33 -25.47 20.90 -1.49
CA ILE A 33 -25.97 21.16 -0.13
C ILE A 33 -25.30 20.23 0.89
N ASP A 34 -25.15 18.94 0.58
CA ASP A 34 -24.47 17.99 1.49
C ASP A 34 -23.00 18.36 1.68
N GLY A 35 -22.28 18.73 0.60
CA GLY A 35 -20.90 19.19 0.69
C GLY A 35 -20.74 20.43 1.59
N ILE A 36 -21.66 21.39 1.50
CA ILE A 36 -21.67 22.59 2.34
C ILE A 36 -21.93 22.23 3.81
N ARG A 37 -22.83 21.28 4.07
CA ARG A 37 -23.11 20.78 5.43
C ARG A 37 -21.87 20.13 6.05
N LEU A 38 -21.20 19.24 5.30
CA LEU A 38 -19.96 18.60 5.73
C LEU A 38 -18.87 19.63 6.07
N CYS A 39 -18.72 20.68 5.27
CA CYS A 39 -17.78 21.77 5.59
C CYS A 39 -18.11 22.48 6.90
N GLY A 40 -19.40 22.66 7.19
CA GLY A 40 -19.87 23.18 8.47
C GLY A 40 -19.49 22.26 9.63
N ASP A 41 -19.62 20.95 9.47
CA ASP A 41 -19.29 19.95 10.48
C ASP A 41 -17.78 19.91 10.77
N VAL A 42 -16.95 19.86 9.72
CA VAL A 42 -15.48 19.96 9.82
C VAL A 42 -15.05 21.18 10.62
N ARG A 43 -15.68 22.33 10.34
CA ARG A 43 -15.34 23.58 11.01
C ARG A 43 -15.76 23.58 12.48
N ARG A 44 -16.93 23.04 12.82
CA ARG A 44 -17.40 22.96 14.22
C ARG A 44 -16.54 22.02 15.04
N ALA A 45 -16.05 20.93 14.44
CA ALA A 45 -15.16 19.99 15.09
C ALA A 45 -13.73 20.52 15.26
N GLY A 46 -13.31 21.50 14.45
CA GLY A 46 -12.01 22.15 14.58
C GLY A 46 -10.84 21.29 14.09
N TYR A 47 -11.07 20.44 13.09
CA TYR A 47 -10.03 19.59 12.52
C TYR A 47 -8.94 20.40 11.84
N ASP A 48 -7.72 19.86 11.84
CA ASP A 48 -6.57 20.46 11.18
C ASP A 48 -6.57 20.15 9.68
N TYR A 49 -6.39 21.19 8.86
CA TYR A 49 -6.36 21.15 7.40
C TYR A 49 -5.42 22.24 6.85
N ASP A 50 -4.84 22.00 5.68
CA ASP A 50 -3.86 22.90 5.07
C ASP A 50 -4.49 24.18 4.50
N SER A 51 -5.74 24.11 4.02
CA SER A 51 -6.46 25.28 3.52
C SER A 51 -7.97 25.07 3.44
N ILE A 52 -8.71 26.17 3.34
CA ILE A 52 -10.16 26.16 3.18
C ILE A 52 -10.56 25.55 1.82
N ASP A 53 -9.76 25.74 0.76
CA ASP A 53 -10.01 25.14 -0.56
C ASP A 53 -9.90 23.61 -0.50
N SER A 54 -8.95 23.08 0.29
CA SER A 54 -8.82 21.63 0.49
C SER A 54 -10.04 21.07 1.20
N VAL A 55 -10.57 21.79 2.21
CA VAL A 55 -11.80 21.40 2.91
C VAL A 55 -12.99 21.39 1.96
N ALA A 56 -13.15 22.44 1.14
CA ALA A 56 -14.22 22.51 0.15
C ALA A 56 -14.15 21.33 -0.84
N GLY A 57 -12.98 21.08 -1.44
CA GLY A 57 -12.79 19.98 -2.38
C GLY A 57 -13.00 18.59 -1.75
N ALA A 58 -12.47 18.37 -0.54
CA ALA A 58 -12.63 17.09 0.16
C ALA A 58 -14.09 16.85 0.56
N CYS A 59 -14.79 17.85 1.10
CA CYS A 59 -16.20 17.70 1.47
C CYS A 59 -17.11 17.55 0.25
N PHE A 60 -16.80 18.23 -0.86
CA PHE A 60 -17.53 18.04 -2.12
C PHE A 60 -17.35 16.61 -2.64
N TYR A 61 -16.12 16.09 -2.69
CA TYR A 61 -15.85 14.69 -3.05
C TYR A 61 -16.62 13.70 -2.17
N LEU A 62 -16.66 13.94 -0.86
CA LEU A 62 -17.42 13.09 0.07
C LEU A 62 -18.93 13.15 -0.17
N ALA A 63 -19.48 14.32 -0.47
CA ALA A 63 -20.89 14.48 -0.80
C ALA A 63 -21.24 13.74 -2.09
N CYS A 64 -20.43 13.89 -3.15
CA CYS A 64 -20.56 13.14 -4.40
C CYS A 64 -20.60 11.63 -4.15
N THR A 65 -19.69 11.13 -3.30
CA THR A 65 -19.62 9.72 -2.94
C THR A 65 -20.87 9.25 -2.16
N ARG A 66 -21.39 10.07 -1.23
CA ARG A 66 -22.55 9.73 -0.39
C ARG A 66 -23.88 9.76 -1.14
N GLN A 67 -23.97 10.56 -2.19
CA GLN A 67 -25.18 10.74 -3.00
C GLN A 67 -25.20 9.83 -4.24
N ASP A 68 -24.27 8.87 -4.34
CA ASP A 68 -24.09 8.00 -5.51
C ASP A 68 -23.95 8.78 -6.83
N GLU A 69 -23.31 9.95 -6.75
CA GLU A 69 -22.99 10.84 -7.88
C GLU A 69 -21.47 10.96 -8.01
N PRO A 70 -20.74 9.87 -8.33
CA PRO A 70 -19.29 9.86 -8.30
C PRO A 70 -18.72 10.76 -9.40
N ILE A 71 -18.00 11.79 -8.97
CA ILE A 71 -17.21 12.66 -9.84
C ILE A 71 -15.74 12.33 -9.65
N SER A 72 -15.00 12.30 -10.75
CA SER A 72 -13.58 12.01 -10.80
C SER A 72 -12.79 12.87 -9.80
N LEU A 73 -12.03 12.21 -8.92
CA LEU A 73 -11.19 12.88 -7.93
C LEU A 73 -10.18 13.85 -8.59
N PRO A 74 -9.50 13.50 -9.71
CA PRO A 74 -8.73 14.47 -10.50
C PRO A 74 -9.50 15.73 -10.87
N ASP A 75 -10.73 15.60 -11.38
CA ASP A 75 -11.52 16.75 -11.82
C ASP A 75 -11.89 17.66 -10.65
N ILE A 76 -12.28 17.09 -9.51
CA ILE A 76 -12.54 17.86 -8.28
C ILE A 76 -11.25 18.53 -7.79
N ALA A 77 -10.12 17.83 -7.81
CA ALA A 77 -8.85 18.38 -7.37
C ALA A 77 -8.41 19.58 -8.23
N ASP A 78 -8.58 19.47 -9.55
CA ASP A 78 -8.29 20.55 -10.50
C ASP A 78 -9.18 21.77 -10.23
N HIS A 79 -10.48 21.57 -10.04
CA HIS A 79 -11.40 22.68 -9.72
C HIS A 79 -11.13 23.28 -8.33
N ALA A 80 -10.76 22.47 -7.34
CA ALA A 80 -10.35 22.92 -6.01
C ALA A 80 -8.97 23.60 -6.01
N ARG A 81 -8.22 23.54 -7.11
CA ARG A 81 -6.84 24.04 -7.24
C ARG A 81 -5.90 23.37 -6.25
N LYS A 82 -6.07 22.06 -6.06
CA LYS A 82 -5.31 21.21 -5.14
C LYS A 82 -4.78 19.99 -5.84
N SER A 83 -3.74 19.37 -5.28
CA SER A 83 -3.27 18.08 -5.77
C SER A 83 -4.28 16.98 -5.43
N ARG A 84 -4.51 16.04 -6.34
CA ARG A 84 -5.29 14.81 -6.11
C ARG A 84 -4.98 14.16 -4.76
N LYS A 85 -3.69 13.97 -4.45
CA LYS A 85 -3.23 13.35 -3.20
C LYS A 85 -3.66 14.12 -1.93
N ASN A 86 -3.76 15.45 -2.01
CA ASN A 86 -4.23 16.27 -0.88
C ASN A 86 -5.72 16.04 -0.64
N ILE A 87 -6.55 16.16 -1.69
CA ILE A 87 -8.00 15.94 -1.59
C ILE A 87 -8.30 14.52 -1.12
N GLN A 88 -7.60 13.51 -1.64
CA GLN A 88 -7.72 12.11 -1.22
C GLN A 88 -7.39 11.91 0.26
N HIS A 89 -6.26 12.46 0.71
CA HIS A 89 -5.80 12.27 2.09
C HIS A 89 -6.73 12.98 3.08
N LEU A 90 -7.16 14.20 2.74
CA LEU A 90 -8.09 14.94 3.59
C LEU A 90 -9.47 14.29 3.60
N SER A 91 -10.01 13.84 2.46
CA SER A 91 -11.30 13.16 2.41
C SER A 91 -11.29 11.86 3.23
N ALA A 92 -10.23 11.07 3.13
CA ALA A 92 -9.97 9.91 3.98
C ALA A 92 -9.98 10.22 5.48
N LYS A 93 -9.24 11.27 5.87
CA LYS A 93 -9.19 11.74 7.26
C LYS A 93 -10.58 12.16 7.75
N LEU A 94 -11.28 12.96 6.95
CA LEU A 94 -12.62 13.45 7.28
C LEU A 94 -13.66 12.34 7.38
N MET A 95 -13.59 11.30 6.53
CA MET A 95 -14.45 10.13 6.67
C MET A 95 -14.29 9.46 8.04
N SER A 96 -13.05 9.26 8.48
CA SER A 96 -12.78 8.69 9.79
C SER A 96 -13.19 9.60 10.95
N GLU A 97 -12.99 10.92 10.81
CA GLU A 97 -13.22 11.87 11.89
C GLU A 97 -14.71 12.23 12.06
N LEU A 98 -15.47 12.26 10.96
CA LEU A 98 -16.91 12.55 10.93
C LEU A 98 -17.80 11.30 11.04
N ASP A 99 -17.20 10.12 11.22
CA ASP A 99 -17.89 8.82 11.20
C ASP A 99 -18.78 8.64 9.97
N ILE A 100 -18.30 9.15 8.83
CA ILE A 100 -18.96 8.96 7.55
C ILE A 100 -18.64 7.53 7.14
N GLN A 101 -19.61 6.66 7.29
CA GLN A 101 -19.56 5.33 6.74
C GLN A 101 -19.51 5.49 5.22
N PRO A 102 -18.42 5.09 4.53
CA PRO A 102 -18.47 5.03 3.08
C PRO A 102 -19.63 4.12 2.70
N THR A 103 -20.41 4.50 1.68
CA THR A 103 -21.26 3.54 0.97
C THR A 103 -20.39 2.30 0.74
N PRO A 104 -20.82 1.08 1.11
CA PRO A 104 -20.01 -0.11 0.93
C PRO A 104 -19.76 -0.30 -0.58
N VAL A 105 -18.68 0.30 -1.06
CA VAL A 105 -18.19 0.06 -2.41
C VAL A 105 -17.59 -1.34 -2.35
N GLU A 106 -18.15 -2.24 -3.15
CA GLU A 106 -17.67 -3.61 -3.24
C GLU A 106 -16.18 -3.61 -3.66
N PRO A 107 -15.40 -4.63 -3.25
CA PRO A 107 -13.98 -4.70 -3.61
C PRO A 107 -13.75 -4.60 -5.13
N ASP A 108 -14.72 -5.07 -5.92
CA ASP A 108 -14.75 -5.05 -7.38
C ASP A 108 -14.45 -3.65 -7.95
N THR A 109 -15.08 -2.59 -7.45
CA THR A 109 -14.87 -1.22 -7.97
C THR A 109 -13.46 -0.71 -7.68
N TYR A 110 -12.91 -1.02 -6.50
CA TYR A 110 -11.52 -0.65 -6.19
C TYR A 110 -10.50 -1.45 -7.01
N LEU A 111 -10.86 -2.65 -7.46
CA LEU A 111 -10.03 -3.41 -8.39
C LEU A 111 -10.02 -2.74 -9.76
N ASP A 112 -11.17 -2.35 -10.31
CA ASP A 112 -11.24 -1.64 -11.59
C ASP A 112 -10.38 -0.37 -11.59
N ASP A 113 -10.57 0.50 -10.59
CA ASP A 113 -9.79 1.73 -10.43
C ASP A 113 -8.28 1.44 -10.29
N GLY A 114 -7.93 0.37 -9.57
CA GLY A 114 -6.54 -0.01 -9.33
C GLY A 114 -5.87 -0.62 -10.56
N ILE A 115 -6.61 -1.43 -11.33
CA ILE A 115 -6.18 -2.02 -12.60
C ILE A 115 -5.83 -0.92 -13.59
N GLU A 116 -6.68 0.11 -13.68
CA GLU A 116 -6.42 1.29 -14.52
C GLU A 116 -5.22 2.09 -13.99
N GLU A 117 -5.21 2.45 -12.69
CA GLU A 117 -4.15 3.27 -12.08
C GLU A 117 -2.76 2.63 -12.23
N PHE A 118 -2.67 1.31 -12.08
CA PHE A 118 -1.41 0.58 -12.16
C PHE A 118 -1.09 0.00 -13.53
N GLY A 119 -1.97 0.19 -14.52
CA GLY A 119 -1.75 -0.24 -15.91
C GLY A 119 -1.68 -1.76 -16.07
N PHE A 120 -2.57 -2.49 -15.41
CA PHE A 120 -2.64 -3.96 -15.53
C PHE A 120 -3.14 -4.35 -16.93
N THR A 121 -2.62 -5.47 -17.43
CA THR A 121 -3.12 -6.07 -18.68
C THR A 121 -4.47 -6.77 -18.47
N GLU A 122 -5.19 -7.09 -19.55
CA GLU A 122 -6.47 -7.82 -19.48
C GLU A 122 -6.34 -9.14 -18.72
N ASP A 123 -5.25 -9.89 -18.93
CA ASP A 123 -5.00 -11.16 -18.23
C ASP A 123 -4.78 -10.96 -16.72
N GLN A 124 -4.07 -9.90 -16.33
CA GLN A 124 -3.84 -9.54 -14.92
C GLN A 124 -5.12 -9.03 -14.24
N ALA A 125 -5.93 -8.27 -14.97
CA ALA A 125 -7.24 -7.80 -14.52
C ALA A 125 -8.18 -8.98 -14.25
N ALA A 126 -8.29 -9.92 -15.20
CA ALA A 126 -9.08 -11.13 -15.03
C ALA A 126 -8.62 -11.93 -13.80
N GLU A 127 -7.31 -12.04 -13.58
CA GLU A 127 -6.75 -12.71 -12.41
C GLU A 127 -7.11 -12.00 -11.09
N CYS A 128 -7.15 -10.66 -11.05
CA CYS A 128 -7.61 -9.93 -9.86
C CYS A 128 -9.04 -10.33 -9.47
N PHE A 129 -9.96 -10.37 -10.44
CA PHE A 129 -11.35 -10.74 -10.18
C PHE A 129 -11.50 -12.23 -9.82
N GLU A 130 -10.70 -13.11 -10.43
CA GLU A 130 -10.67 -14.51 -10.06
C GLU A 130 -10.22 -14.72 -8.61
N LEU A 131 -9.17 -14.02 -8.17
CA LEU A 131 -8.72 -14.05 -6.78
C LEU A 131 -9.77 -13.52 -5.80
N LEU A 132 -10.53 -12.50 -6.23
CA LEU A 132 -11.63 -11.98 -5.44
C LEU A 132 -12.72 -13.02 -5.24
N GLU A 133 -13.17 -13.68 -6.32
CA GLU A 133 -14.19 -14.72 -6.25
C GLU A 133 -13.74 -15.92 -5.40
N ARG A 134 -12.50 -16.39 -5.59
CA ARG A 134 -11.93 -17.45 -4.73
C ARG A 134 -11.86 -17.01 -3.26
N GLY A 135 -11.56 -15.73 -3.02
CA GLY A 135 -11.58 -15.13 -1.68
C GLY A 135 -12.98 -15.05 -1.06
N LYS A 136 -14.00 -14.81 -1.88
CA LYS A 136 -15.43 -14.89 -1.50
C LYS A 136 -15.81 -16.32 -1.14
N GLU A 137 -15.57 -17.27 -2.03
CA GLU A 137 -15.88 -18.70 -1.84
C GLU A 137 -15.22 -19.31 -0.60
N ARG A 138 -13.95 -18.98 -0.34
CA ARG A 138 -13.19 -19.50 0.81
C ARG A 138 -13.34 -18.66 2.08
N ASN A 139 -14.26 -17.68 2.10
CA ASN A 139 -14.49 -16.76 3.23
C ASN A 139 -13.23 -16.01 3.72
N ARG A 140 -12.21 -15.84 2.87
CA ARG A 140 -10.95 -15.15 3.21
C ARG A 140 -11.09 -13.63 3.26
N HIS A 141 -12.14 -13.09 2.66
CA HIS A 141 -12.52 -11.67 2.70
C HIS A 141 -13.19 -11.26 4.03
N SER A 142 -13.70 -12.23 4.82
CA SER A 142 -14.46 -11.95 6.04
C SER A 142 -13.61 -11.23 7.10
N GLY A 143 -14.12 -10.12 7.62
CA GLY A 143 -13.42 -9.27 8.60
C GLY A 143 -12.45 -8.26 8.00
N PHE A 144 -12.35 -8.17 6.66
CA PHE A 144 -11.58 -7.13 5.98
C PHE A 144 -12.49 -6.07 5.34
N ALA A 145 -12.06 -4.82 5.39
CA ALA A 145 -12.70 -3.75 4.61
C ALA A 145 -12.50 -3.99 3.10
N PRO A 146 -13.44 -3.61 2.22
CA PRO A 146 -13.32 -3.78 0.77
C PRO A 146 -12.02 -3.22 0.18
N THR A 147 -11.58 -2.05 0.65
CA THR A 147 -10.28 -1.44 0.30
C THR A 147 -9.08 -2.31 0.66
N THR A 148 -9.13 -3.02 1.79
CA THR A 148 -8.06 -3.94 2.20
C THR A 148 -8.04 -5.19 1.32
N VAL A 149 -9.20 -5.66 0.89
CA VAL A 149 -9.33 -6.82 -0.02
C VAL A 149 -8.81 -6.45 -1.41
N ALA A 150 -9.26 -5.34 -1.98
CA ALA A 150 -8.80 -4.88 -3.29
C ALA A 150 -7.29 -4.58 -3.29
N GLY A 151 -6.78 -3.85 -2.29
CA GLY A 151 -5.34 -3.58 -2.18
C GLY A 151 -4.50 -4.85 -1.96
N ALA A 152 -5.04 -5.86 -1.27
CA ALA A 152 -4.39 -7.15 -1.12
C ALA A 152 -4.27 -7.89 -2.45
N ILE A 153 -5.34 -7.93 -3.24
CA ILE A 153 -5.41 -8.61 -4.53
C ILE A 153 -4.53 -7.92 -5.57
N LEU A 154 -4.62 -6.59 -5.70
CA LEU A 154 -3.78 -5.81 -6.61
C LEU A 154 -2.31 -6.03 -6.33
N TYR A 155 -1.91 -5.97 -5.05
CA TYR A 155 -0.52 -6.22 -4.68
C TYR A 155 -0.12 -7.69 -4.89
N ALA A 156 -1.00 -8.66 -4.64
CA ALA A 156 -0.73 -10.07 -4.89
C ALA A 156 -0.46 -10.36 -6.37
N VAL A 157 -1.30 -9.85 -7.28
CA VAL A 157 -1.12 -9.98 -8.73
C VAL A 157 0.14 -9.24 -9.20
N ALA A 158 0.38 -8.02 -8.70
CA ALA A 158 1.61 -7.29 -9.02
C ALA A 158 2.87 -8.08 -8.64
N GLN A 159 2.88 -8.71 -7.47
CA GLN A 159 3.99 -9.55 -7.04
C GLN A 159 4.11 -10.82 -7.88
N LYS A 160 3.00 -11.51 -8.17
CA LYS A 160 2.99 -12.73 -9.00
C LYS A 160 3.60 -12.49 -10.38
N HIS A 161 3.26 -11.35 -10.99
CA HIS A 161 3.72 -10.99 -12.33
C HIS A 161 5.03 -10.19 -12.34
N GLY A 162 5.65 -9.95 -11.18
CA GLY A 162 6.92 -9.22 -11.06
C GLY A 162 6.84 -7.75 -11.52
N LEU A 163 5.68 -7.11 -11.35
CA LEU A 163 5.47 -5.70 -11.71
C LEU A 163 6.23 -4.77 -10.74
N ASP A 164 6.77 -3.65 -11.25
CA ASP A 164 7.45 -2.62 -10.43
C ASP A 164 6.43 -1.73 -9.69
N ILE A 165 5.56 -2.36 -8.91
CA ILE A 165 4.54 -1.69 -8.09
C ILE A 165 4.90 -1.94 -6.64
N ARG A 166 5.16 -0.85 -5.90
CA ARG A 166 5.58 -0.98 -4.52
C ARG A 166 4.36 -1.08 -3.62
N GLN A 167 4.54 -1.80 -2.53
CA GLN A 167 3.54 -1.92 -1.48
C GLN A 167 2.99 -0.58 -0.97
N ARG A 168 3.84 0.45 -0.90
CA ARG A 168 3.44 1.80 -0.49
C ARG A 168 2.51 2.47 -1.50
N ASP A 169 2.65 2.16 -2.79
CA ASP A 169 1.90 2.80 -3.86
C ASP A 169 0.46 2.25 -3.83
N VAL A 170 0.31 0.93 -3.64
CA VAL A 170 -0.99 0.28 -3.37
C VAL A 170 -1.61 0.76 -2.07
N ALA A 171 -0.81 0.91 -1.01
CA ALA A 171 -1.28 1.38 0.29
C ALA A 171 -1.81 2.83 0.21
N ASP A 172 -1.10 3.72 -0.49
CA ASP A 172 -1.55 5.08 -0.74
C ASP A 172 -2.86 5.09 -1.55
N PHE A 173 -2.96 4.24 -2.59
CA PHE A 173 -4.16 4.13 -3.44
C PHE A 173 -5.42 3.73 -2.65
N VAL A 174 -5.34 2.67 -1.83
CA VAL A 174 -6.49 2.20 -1.01
C VAL A 174 -6.59 2.89 0.36
N ASN A 175 -5.78 3.92 0.61
CA ASN A 175 -5.70 4.63 1.88
C ASN A 175 -5.53 3.70 3.10
N LYS A 176 -4.53 2.82 3.03
CA LYS A 176 -4.10 1.92 4.11
C LYS A 176 -2.61 2.11 4.40
N THR A 177 -2.13 1.44 5.44
CA THR A 177 -0.69 1.39 5.71
C THR A 177 -0.03 0.28 4.90
N PRO A 178 1.25 0.41 4.52
CA PRO A 178 1.98 -0.70 3.91
C PRO A 178 1.89 -1.97 4.76
N VAL A 179 2.02 -1.87 6.09
CA VAL A 179 1.90 -3.02 7.00
C VAL A 179 0.53 -3.71 6.90
N SER A 180 -0.56 -2.96 6.74
CA SER A 180 -1.90 -3.51 6.51
C SER A 180 -1.95 -4.31 5.21
N ILE A 181 -1.44 -3.76 4.11
CA ILE A 181 -1.32 -4.47 2.84
C ILE A 181 -0.46 -5.72 3.01
N ARG A 182 0.66 -5.64 3.76
CA ARG A 182 1.58 -6.77 4.00
C ARG A 182 0.88 -7.99 4.60
N LYS A 183 0.00 -7.72 5.56
CA LYS A 183 -0.69 -8.75 6.33
C LYS A 183 -1.80 -9.40 5.51
N SER A 184 -2.51 -8.63 4.69
CA SER A 184 -3.65 -9.12 3.93
C SER A 184 -3.29 -9.70 2.56
N TYR A 185 -2.29 -9.17 1.83
CA TYR A 185 -2.01 -9.68 0.47
C TYR A 185 -1.62 -11.15 0.45
N LYS A 186 -0.94 -11.64 1.49
CA LYS A 186 -0.52 -13.04 1.61
C LYS A 186 -1.71 -14.00 1.61
N SER A 187 -2.81 -13.64 2.28
CA SER A 187 -3.99 -14.50 2.34
C SER A 187 -4.71 -14.63 1.01
N PHE A 188 -4.50 -13.68 0.09
CA PHE A 188 -5.03 -13.72 -1.27
C PHE A 188 -4.02 -14.32 -2.26
N LEU A 189 -2.71 -14.10 -2.07
CA LEU A 189 -1.68 -14.74 -2.89
C LEU A 189 -1.75 -16.27 -2.79
N GLU A 190 -2.01 -16.82 -1.59
CA GLU A 190 -2.27 -18.26 -1.37
C GLU A 190 -3.46 -18.82 -2.18
N LEU A 191 -4.33 -17.96 -2.71
CA LEU A 191 -5.50 -18.35 -3.49
C LEU A 191 -5.22 -18.43 -4.99
N ALA A 192 -4.07 -17.95 -5.47
CA ALA A 192 -3.68 -18.08 -6.87
C ALA A 192 -3.28 -19.55 -7.15
N ASP A 193 -3.84 -20.16 -8.21
CA ASP A 193 -3.69 -21.62 -8.43
C ASP A 193 -2.33 -22.03 -9.03
N ASP A 194 -1.43 -21.07 -9.25
CA ASP A 194 -0.08 -21.32 -9.76
C ASP A 194 0.93 -20.48 -8.96
N VAL A 195 0.96 -20.63 -7.63
CA VAL A 195 2.09 -20.11 -6.83
C VAL A 195 3.15 -21.21 -6.75
N PRO A 196 4.18 -21.21 -7.62
CA PRO A 196 5.38 -21.96 -7.32
C PRO A 196 5.95 -21.43 -5.99
N VAL A 197 6.42 -22.36 -5.17
CA VAL A 197 6.91 -22.17 -3.78
C VAL A 197 8.14 -21.23 -3.67
N ASP A 198 8.44 -20.39 -4.66
CA ASP A 198 9.63 -19.53 -4.73
C ASP A 198 9.35 -18.01 -4.94
N VAL A 199 8.12 -17.51 -4.78
CA VAL A 199 7.82 -16.08 -5.04
C VAL A 199 8.00 -15.18 -3.81
N LEU A 200 8.18 -15.74 -2.61
CA LEU A 200 8.38 -14.94 -1.41
C LEU A 200 9.83 -15.00 -0.96
N PRO A 201 10.53 -13.85 -0.82
CA PRO A 201 11.78 -13.85 -0.08
C PRO A 201 11.51 -14.44 1.30
N PRO A 202 12.33 -15.37 1.79
CA PRO A 202 12.11 -16.04 3.08
C PRO A 202 11.83 -15.04 4.21
N GLN A 203 10.82 -15.35 5.04
CA GLN A 203 10.24 -14.39 5.99
C GLN A 203 10.86 -14.50 7.37
N THR A 204 11.66 -15.53 7.62
CA THR A 204 12.51 -15.68 8.79
C THR A 204 13.96 -15.86 8.37
N ILE A 205 14.88 -15.59 9.30
CA ILE A 205 16.30 -15.89 9.09
C ILE A 205 16.48 -17.39 8.85
N ASP A 206 15.77 -18.24 9.59
CA ASP A 206 15.87 -19.70 9.45
C ASP A 206 15.41 -20.20 8.09
N GLU A 207 14.27 -19.71 7.59
CA GLU A 207 13.81 -20.02 6.24
C GLU A 207 14.83 -19.56 5.20
N ALA A 208 15.37 -18.33 5.35
CA ALA A 208 16.34 -17.78 4.42
C ALA A 208 17.64 -18.61 4.35
N ILE A 209 18.16 -18.96 5.52
CA ILE A 209 19.35 -19.80 5.66
C ILE A 209 19.08 -21.19 5.06
N ALA A 210 17.91 -21.78 5.32
CA ALA A 210 17.55 -23.08 4.76
C ALA A 210 17.43 -23.05 3.23
N THR A 211 16.83 -22.01 2.66
CA THR A 211 16.74 -21.81 1.20
C THR A 211 18.14 -21.68 0.58
N VAL A 212 19.02 -20.88 1.18
CA VAL A 212 20.39 -20.69 0.70
C VAL A 212 21.21 -21.98 0.84
N GLN A 213 21.11 -22.68 1.96
CA GLN A 213 21.75 -23.98 2.17
C GLN A 213 21.28 -25.02 1.15
N THR A 214 20.00 -25.02 0.80
CA THR A 214 19.45 -25.91 -0.22
C THR A 214 20.01 -25.57 -1.60
N ALA A 215 20.10 -24.28 -1.95
CA ALA A 215 20.63 -23.83 -3.24
C ALA A 215 22.14 -24.06 -3.38
N PHE A 216 22.89 -23.96 -2.28
CA PHE A 216 24.34 -24.19 -2.22
C PHE A 216 24.66 -25.45 -1.42
N SER A 217 23.97 -26.55 -1.74
CA SER A 217 24.08 -27.83 -1.01
C SER A 217 25.49 -28.45 -1.01
N GLU A 218 26.35 -28.01 -1.92
CA GLU A 218 27.77 -28.42 -1.99
C GLU A 218 28.61 -27.78 -0.87
N HIS A 219 28.17 -26.68 -0.27
CA HIS A 219 28.88 -26.05 0.83
C HIS A 219 28.69 -26.83 2.14
N PRO A 220 29.69 -26.82 3.04
CA PRO A 220 29.57 -27.41 4.36
C PRO A 220 28.36 -26.89 5.15
N ALA A 221 27.62 -27.80 5.80
CA ALA A 221 26.44 -27.44 6.60
C ALA A 221 26.73 -26.42 7.71
N VAL A 222 27.96 -26.40 8.22
CA VAL A 222 28.41 -25.43 9.23
C VAL A 222 28.25 -23.98 8.78
N TYR A 223 28.31 -23.69 7.47
CA TYR A 223 28.11 -22.32 6.97
C TYR A 223 26.71 -21.80 7.25
N ALA A 224 25.71 -22.66 7.13
CA ALA A 224 24.33 -22.31 7.42
C ALA A 224 24.14 -22.05 8.92
N ASP A 225 24.79 -22.85 9.77
CA ASP A 225 24.72 -22.70 11.22
C ASP A 225 25.40 -21.41 11.70
N ASP A 226 26.60 -21.12 11.19
CA ASP A 226 27.34 -19.90 11.52
C ASP A 226 26.62 -18.66 10.99
N ALA A 227 26.13 -18.70 9.76
CA ALA A 227 25.36 -17.61 9.18
C ALA A 227 24.07 -17.33 9.97
N ARG A 228 23.41 -18.38 10.48
CA ARG A 228 22.21 -18.25 11.32
C ARG A 228 22.52 -17.56 12.65
N ASN A 229 23.63 -17.93 13.29
CA ASN A 229 24.07 -17.29 14.54
C ASN A 229 24.34 -15.80 14.32
N ILE A 230 25.15 -15.47 13.30
CA ILE A 230 25.50 -14.09 12.95
C ILE A 230 24.26 -13.25 12.62
N ALA A 231 23.35 -13.81 11.82
CA ALA A 231 22.14 -13.11 11.41
C ALA A 231 21.18 -12.87 12.59
N SER A 232 21.10 -13.82 13.53
CA SER A 232 20.20 -13.75 14.69
C SER A 232 20.71 -12.79 15.77
N ASP A 233 22.03 -12.71 15.94
CA ASP A 233 22.67 -11.82 16.90
C ASP A 233 22.79 -10.37 16.38
N ALA A 234 22.48 -10.14 15.10
CA ALA A 234 22.56 -8.83 14.48
C ALA A 234 21.47 -7.89 15.02
N ASP A 235 21.86 -6.69 15.48
CA ASP A 235 20.90 -5.61 15.74
C ASP A 235 20.42 -5.01 14.42
N VAL A 236 19.40 -5.64 13.84
CA VAL A 236 18.78 -5.26 12.58
C VAL A 236 17.43 -4.60 12.86
N GLY A 237 17.45 -3.27 12.98
CA GLY A 237 16.24 -2.49 13.29
C GLY A 237 15.02 -2.82 12.41
N ASP A 238 13.82 -2.53 12.93
CA ASP A 238 12.49 -3.06 12.54
C ASP A 238 12.13 -3.13 11.04
N ASN A 239 12.82 -2.39 10.17
CA ASN A 239 12.59 -2.34 8.73
C ASN A 239 13.61 -3.16 7.90
N ALA A 240 14.40 -4.01 8.55
CA ALA A 240 15.41 -4.82 7.88
C ALA A 240 14.79 -5.93 7.01
N SER A 241 15.43 -6.21 5.86
CA SER A 241 15.09 -7.38 5.05
C SER A 241 15.71 -8.63 5.69
N LEU A 242 14.91 -9.48 6.32
CA LEU A 242 15.41 -10.68 7.00
C LEU A 242 16.12 -11.65 6.03
N ALA A 243 15.57 -11.84 4.83
CA ALA A 243 16.27 -12.55 3.76
C ALA A 243 17.56 -11.84 3.33
N GLY A 244 17.57 -10.51 3.21
CA GLY A 244 18.80 -9.76 2.93
C GLY A 244 19.86 -9.89 4.03
N VAL A 245 19.45 -9.92 5.30
CA VAL A 245 20.30 -10.13 6.47
C VAL A 245 20.90 -11.54 6.43
N ALA A 246 20.07 -12.57 6.29
CA ALA A 246 20.52 -13.95 6.20
C ALA A 246 21.42 -14.22 4.99
N GLY A 247 21.06 -13.68 3.81
CA GLY A 247 21.89 -13.78 2.62
C GLY A 247 23.22 -13.06 2.76
N GLY A 248 23.24 -11.91 3.45
CA GLY A 248 24.47 -11.20 3.79
C GLY A 248 25.36 -11.98 4.76
N ALA A 249 24.78 -12.60 5.78
CA ALA A 249 25.49 -13.41 6.76
C ALA A 249 26.09 -14.66 6.12
N TYR A 250 25.30 -15.38 5.31
CA TYR A 250 25.78 -16.56 4.58
C TYR A 250 26.91 -16.21 3.60
N LEU A 251 26.77 -15.10 2.89
CA LEU A 251 27.80 -14.62 1.98
C LEU A 251 29.12 -14.29 2.72
N SER A 252 29.03 -13.68 3.90
CA SER A 252 30.20 -13.38 4.74
C SER A 252 30.94 -14.66 5.14
N VAL A 253 30.22 -15.66 5.67
CA VAL A 253 30.80 -16.95 6.08
C VAL A 253 31.45 -17.68 4.90
N ALA A 254 30.74 -17.80 3.78
CA ALA A 254 31.26 -18.48 2.59
C ALA A 254 32.55 -17.82 2.06
N GLN A 255 32.60 -16.49 2.03
CA GLN A 255 33.77 -15.74 1.58
C GLN A 255 34.98 -15.90 2.51
N THR A 256 34.77 -15.93 3.83
CA THR A 256 35.84 -16.17 4.81
C THR A 256 36.51 -17.54 4.61
N HIS A 257 35.75 -18.54 4.18
CA HIS A 257 36.29 -19.87 3.85
C HIS A 257 36.84 -20.00 2.41
N GLY A 258 36.85 -18.91 1.64
CA GLY A 258 37.46 -18.86 0.31
C GLY A 258 36.52 -19.22 -0.84
N GLU A 259 35.21 -19.32 -0.61
CA GLU A 259 34.23 -19.55 -1.68
C GLU A 259 34.06 -18.30 -2.55
N GLY A 260 34.00 -18.51 -3.87
CA GLY A 260 33.87 -17.45 -4.88
C GLY A 260 32.47 -16.85 -5.01
N LEU A 261 31.65 -16.94 -3.95
CA LEU A 261 30.24 -16.56 -3.97
C LEU A 261 30.08 -15.02 -3.95
N THR A 262 29.09 -14.51 -4.68
CA THR A 262 28.75 -13.08 -4.73
C THR A 262 27.30 -12.82 -4.35
N ALA A 263 26.98 -11.56 -4.02
CA ALA A 263 25.60 -11.15 -3.75
C ALA A 263 24.66 -11.36 -4.95
N SER A 264 25.18 -11.37 -6.18
CA SER A 264 24.41 -11.65 -7.39
C SER A 264 24.01 -13.12 -7.49
N ASP A 265 24.78 -14.04 -6.89
CA ASP A 265 24.48 -15.47 -6.88
C ASP A 265 23.40 -15.80 -5.83
N VAL A 266 23.44 -15.10 -4.68
CA VAL A 266 22.49 -15.30 -3.57
C VAL A 266 21.16 -14.55 -3.81
N SER A 267 21.18 -13.45 -4.57
CA SER A 267 20.01 -12.62 -4.88
C SER A 267 18.81 -13.37 -5.47
N PRO A 268 18.97 -14.16 -6.55
CA PRO A 268 17.85 -14.90 -7.13
C PRO A 268 17.32 -16.00 -6.21
N VAL A 269 18.20 -16.64 -5.43
CA VAL A 269 17.84 -17.70 -4.47
C VAL A 269 16.91 -17.18 -3.38
N LEU A 270 17.15 -15.95 -2.92
CA LEU A 270 16.40 -15.36 -1.82
C LEU A 270 15.28 -14.41 -2.26
N GLY A 271 15.11 -14.14 -3.56
CA GLY A 271 14.14 -13.16 -4.03
C GLY A 271 14.37 -11.75 -3.48
N VAL A 272 15.63 -11.38 -3.19
CA VAL A 272 16.02 -10.06 -2.66
C VAL A 272 17.08 -9.44 -3.56
N GLY A 273 17.01 -8.14 -3.84
CA GLY A 273 18.00 -7.44 -4.66
C GLY A 273 19.43 -7.57 -4.14
N SER A 274 20.39 -7.82 -5.04
CA SER A 274 21.81 -8.01 -4.72
C SER A 274 22.45 -6.86 -3.92
N GLN A 275 21.99 -5.62 -4.14
CA GLN A 275 22.43 -4.46 -3.36
C GLN A 275 22.06 -4.57 -1.87
N THR A 276 20.90 -5.14 -1.56
CA THR A 276 20.44 -5.36 -0.17
C THR A 276 21.31 -6.40 0.50
N ILE A 277 21.61 -7.51 -0.17
CA ILE A 277 22.51 -8.56 0.35
C ILE A 277 23.91 -8.00 0.57
N ALA A 278 24.46 -7.28 -0.41
CA ALA A 278 25.79 -6.68 -0.29
C ALA A 278 25.88 -5.64 0.84
N LYS A 279 24.80 -4.89 1.10
CA LYS A 279 24.70 -3.96 2.23
C LYS A 279 24.85 -4.69 3.58
N TYR A 280 24.20 -5.85 3.73
CA TYR A 280 24.29 -6.62 4.98
C TYR A 280 25.60 -7.40 5.09
N ASN A 281 26.12 -7.97 4.00
CA ASN A 281 27.44 -8.64 4.00
C ASN A 281 28.53 -7.73 4.59
N LYS A 282 28.58 -6.46 4.18
CA LYS A 282 29.53 -5.46 4.71
C LYS A 282 29.38 -5.12 6.19
N ARG A 283 28.30 -5.56 6.84
CA ARG A 283 28.06 -5.33 8.28
C ARG A 283 28.51 -6.50 9.14
N PHE A 284 28.79 -7.65 8.53
CA PHE A 284 29.20 -8.84 9.24
C PHE A 284 30.72 -9.01 9.12
N ASP A 285 31.42 -8.72 10.21
CA ASP A 285 32.81 -9.12 10.38
C ASP A 285 32.81 -10.54 10.98
N TYR A 286 32.91 -11.55 10.12
CA TYR A 286 33.05 -12.94 10.54
C TYR A 286 34.52 -13.36 10.50
N GLU A 287 35.11 -13.50 11.68
CA GLU A 287 36.40 -14.16 11.89
C GLU A 287 36.12 -15.64 12.18
N GLY A 288 36.40 -16.51 11.20
CA GLY A 288 36.16 -17.96 11.29
C GLY A 288 37.05 -18.70 12.28
#